data_AF-A0A2C8F5X9-F1
#
_entry.id   AF-A0A2C8F5X9-F1
#
_cell.length_a   1.000
_cell.length_b   1.000
_cell.length_c   1.000
_cell.angle_alpha   90.00
_cell.angle_beta   90.00
_cell.angle_gamma   90.00
#
_symmetry.space_group_name_H-M   'P 1'
#
loop_
_entity.id
_entity.type
_entity.pdbx_description
1 polymer ?
#
loop_
_entity_poly.entity_id
_entity_poly.type
_entity_poly.pdbx_seq_one_letter_code
_entity_poly.pdbx_strand_id
1 'polypeptide(L)'
;MLTGDYTLSLYIAIFFELFWLDLIPVGTFIPPHLTAATFSALSLATFLGYETPSQMVFIFFASMPMAWFGAKMEGVIRDRERVNYNRLLNWARNPESDAIPTQIVARSAGRTFVVAWGLFYVSTLVLYFTFQFVAGLYPTLFTTIKISWPHLWIAASIGGLMALRLKQANIVLTTGITIIAVFVISGCF
;
A
#
# COMPACT_ATOMS: atom_id res chain seq x y z
N MET A 1 1.67 4.50 -15.63
CA MET A 1 2.54 4.82 -16.81
C MET A 1 2.19 3.97 -18.02
N LEU A 2 2.06 2.64 -17.89
CA LEU A 2 1.63 1.76 -18.99
C LEU A 2 0.11 1.74 -19.27
N THR A 3 -0.69 2.40 -18.43
CA THR A 3 -2.16 2.25 -18.39
C THR A 3 -2.96 3.48 -18.82
N GLY A 4 -2.30 4.56 -19.25
CA GLY A 4 -2.95 5.70 -19.92
C GLY A 4 -3.61 6.76 -19.02
N ASP A 5 -4.11 6.40 -17.83
CA ASP A 5 -4.79 7.35 -16.94
C ASP A 5 -3.89 7.86 -15.78
N TYR A 6 -3.33 9.06 -15.99
CA TYR A 6 -2.42 9.72 -15.04
C TYR A 6 -3.14 10.23 -13.80
N THR A 7 -4.36 10.75 -13.98
CA THR A 7 -5.11 11.41 -12.93
C THR A 7 -5.57 10.40 -11.89
N LEU A 8 -6.15 9.30 -12.35
CA LEU A 8 -6.60 8.21 -11.49
C LEU A 8 -5.42 7.58 -10.74
N SER A 9 -4.30 7.33 -11.43
CA SER A 9 -3.08 6.78 -10.82
C SER A 9 -2.55 7.65 -9.67
N LEU A 10 -2.56 8.98 -9.86
CA LEU A 10 -2.10 9.94 -8.87
C LEU A 10 -3.04 9.99 -7.66
N TYR A 11 -4.36 9.92 -7.88
CA TYR A 11 -5.33 9.85 -6.78
C TYR A 11 -5.18 8.59 -5.93
N ILE A 12 -4.95 7.43 -6.55
CA ILE A 12 -4.66 6.18 -5.81
C ILE A 12 -3.39 6.34 -4.97
N ALA A 13 -2.31 6.87 -5.58
CA ALA A 13 -1.03 7.02 -4.90
C ALA A 13 -1.13 7.94 -3.67
N ILE A 14 -1.73 9.12 -3.85
CA ILE A 14 -1.97 10.10 -2.78
C ILE A 14 -2.82 9.49 -1.67
N PHE A 15 -3.90 8.75 -2.01
CA PHE A 15 -4.75 8.11 -1.02
C PHE A 15 -3.96 7.19 -0.09
N PHE A 16 -3.15 6.28 -0.65
CA PHE A 16 -2.38 5.35 0.17
C PHE A 16 -1.24 6.03 0.93
N GLU A 17 -0.61 7.04 0.36
CA GLU A 17 0.44 7.80 1.03
C GLU A 17 -0.10 8.55 2.25
N LEU A 18 -1.26 9.21 2.12
CA LEU A 18 -1.94 9.85 3.26
C LEU A 18 -2.45 8.84 4.29
N PHE A 19 -3.04 7.73 3.83
CA PHE A 19 -3.62 6.72 4.72
C PHE A 19 -2.55 6.03 5.58
N TRP A 20 -1.36 5.78 5.04
CA TRP A 20 -0.29 5.04 5.71
C TRP A 20 0.80 5.89 6.34
N LEU A 21 0.59 7.21 6.44
CA LEU A 21 1.56 8.17 6.96
C LEU A 21 1.97 7.89 8.42
N ASP A 22 1.11 7.25 9.24
CA ASP A 22 1.42 6.86 10.63
C ASP A 22 2.39 5.67 10.74
N LEU A 23 2.52 4.86 9.69
CA LEU A 23 3.20 3.58 9.76
C LEU A 23 4.68 3.69 9.38
N ILE A 24 5.40 4.59 10.08
CA ILE A 24 6.84 4.78 9.91
C ILE A 24 7.59 3.59 10.53
N PRO A 25 8.57 2.99 9.83
CA PRO A 25 9.38 1.91 10.37
C PRO A 25 10.23 2.42 11.54
N VAL A 26 9.85 2.07 12.77
CA VAL A 26 10.62 2.37 13.98
C VAL A 26 10.92 1.06 14.71
N GLY A 27 12.22 0.77 14.90
CA GLY A 27 12.67 -0.43 15.61
C GLY A 27 12.40 -1.73 14.84
N THR A 28 11.73 -2.69 15.47
CA THR A 28 11.41 -4.02 14.91
C THR A 28 10.07 -4.06 14.15
N PHE A 29 9.37 -2.94 14.08
CA PHE A 29 8.08 -2.85 13.39
C PHE A 29 8.28 -2.86 11.86
N ILE A 30 7.72 -3.86 11.20
CA ILE A 30 7.71 -3.95 9.73
C ILE A 30 6.40 -3.32 9.24
N PRO A 31 6.45 -2.15 8.59
CA PRO A 31 5.26 -1.48 8.12
C PRO A 31 4.60 -2.26 6.96
N PRO A 32 3.29 -2.09 6.75
CA PRO A 32 2.59 -2.61 5.59
C PRO A 32 3.26 -2.14 4.29
N HIS A 33 3.35 -3.04 3.31
CA HIS A 33 4.11 -2.80 2.09
C HIS A 33 3.33 -1.87 1.15
N LEU A 34 3.53 -0.56 1.33
CA LEU A 34 2.88 0.54 0.60
C LEU A 34 2.82 0.30 -0.91
N THR A 35 3.95 -0.08 -1.51
CA THR A 35 4.06 -0.29 -2.95
C THR A 35 3.29 -1.51 -3.45
N ALA A 36 3.05 -2.51 -2.59
CA ALA A 36 2.23 -3.66 -2.96
C ALA A 36 0.74 -3.28 -2.97
N ALA A 37 0.31 -2.47 -2.01
CA ALA A 37 -1.06 -1.97 -1.96
C ALA A 37 -1.37 -1.05 -3.15
N THR A 38 -0.50 -0.06 -3.42
CA THR A 38 -0.69 0.89 -4.53
C THR A 38 -0.65 0.19 -5.88
N PHE A 39 0.30 -0.72 -6.10
CA PHE A 39 0.43 -1.40 -7.38
C PHE A 39 -0.70 -2.39 -7.63
N SER A 40 -1.18 -3.10 -6.60
CA SER A 40 -2.36 -3.98 -6.73
C SER A 40 -3.64 -3.18 -7.00
N ALA A 41 -3.85 -2.07 -6.30
CA ALA A 41 -4.99 -1.17 -6.53
C ALA A 41 -4.97 -0.57 -7.95
N LEU A 42 -3.80 -0.10 -8.41
CA LEU A 42 -3.62 0.44 -9.76
C LEU A 42 -3.87 -0.63 -10.84
N SER A 43 -3.35 -1.84 -10.62
CA SER A 43 -3.54 -2.96 -11.52
C SER A 43 -5.02 -3.34 -11.62
N LEU A 44 -5.72 -3.45 -10.49
CA LEU A 44 -7.14 -3.75 -10.46
C LEU A 44 -8.00 -2.66 -11.10
N ALA A 45 -7.73 -1.39 -10.79
CA ALA A 45 -8.46 -0.26 -11.39
C ALA A 45 -8.33 -0.26 -12.92
N THR A 46 -7.12 -0.54 -13.43
CA THR A 46 -6.91 -0.64 -14.87
C THR A 46 -7.60 -1.85 -15.48
N PHE A 47 -7.39 -3.06 -14.93
CA PHE A 47 -7.91 -4.29 -15.54
C PHE A 47 -9.44 -4.39 -15.48
N LEU A 48 -10.05 -3.79 -14.46
CA LEU A 48 -11.52 -3.74 -14.32
C LEU A 48 -12.13 -2.54 -15.05
N GLY A 49 -11.32 -1.56 -15.49
CA GLY A 49 -11.81 -0.35 -16.16
C GLY A 49 -12.68 0.53 -15.27
N TYR A 50 -12.47 0.48 -13.95
CA TYR A 50 -13.30 1.20 -12.99
C TYR A 50 -12.78 2.63 -12.79
N GLU A 51 -13.53 3.60 -13.30
CA GLU A 51 -13.21 5.04 -13.20
C GLU A 51 -14.04 5.76 -12.14
N THR A 52 -15.11 5.11 -11.64
CA THR A 52 -16.02 5.75 -10.69
C THR A 52 -15.46 5.71 -9.26
N PRO A 53 -15.55 6.82 -8.49
CA PRO A 53 -15.02 6.85 -7.12
C PRO A 53 -15.66 5.80 -6.22
N SER A 54 -16.93 5.46 -6.43
CA SER A 54 -17.64 4.43 -5.68
C SER A 54 -17.04 3.04 -5.84
N GLN A 55 -16.60 2.67 -7.04
CA GLN A 55 -15.91 1.40 -7.31
C GLN A 55 -14.51 1.37 -6.69
N MET A 56 -13.84 2.52 -6.68
CA MET A 56 -12.47 2.66 -6.16
C MET A 56 -12.39 2.41 -4.65
N VAL A 57 -13.44 2.75 -3.89
CA VAL A 57 -13.53 2.41 -2.46
C VAL A 57 -13.32 0.91 -2.23
N PHE A 58 -14.00 0.07 -3.01
CA PHE A 58 -13.88 -1.38 -2.87
C PHE A 58 -12.48 -1.86 -3.22
N ILE A 59 -11.87 -1.31 -4.27
CA ILE A 59 -10.48 -1.61 -4.63
C ILE A 59 -9.54 -1.25 -3.49
N PHE A 60 -9.70 -0.07 -2.88
CA PHE A 60 -8.87 0.35 -1.75
C PHE A 60 -9.02 -0.60 -0.56
N PHE A 61 -10.24 -0.90 -0.13
CA PHE A 61 -10.47 -1.85 0.95
C PHE A 61 -9.93 -3.25 0.65
N ALA A 62 -10.06 -3.73 -0.57
CA ALA A 62 -9.57 -5.05 -0.97
C ALA A 62 -8.04 -5.11 -1.05
N SER A 63 -7.39 -4.00 -1.41
CA SER A 63 -5.92 -3.88 -1.43
C SER A 63 -5.30 -3.62 -0.05
N MET A 64 -6.08 -3.29 0.99
CA MET A 64 -5.55 -3.09 2.34
C MET A 64 -4.99 -4.38 2.98
N PRO A 65 -5.72 -5.52 2.99
CA PRO A 65 -5.18 -6.80 3.42
C PRO A 65 -3.92 -7.19 2.65
N MET A 66 -3.87 -6.84 1.37
CA MET A 66 -2.72 -7.11 0.50
C MET A 66 -1.44 -6.46 1.00
N ALA A 67 -1.52 -5.24 1.54
CA ALA A 67 -0.38 -4.54 2.12
C ALA A 67 0.22 -5.30 3.30
N TRP A 68 -0.64 -5.91 4.12
CA TRP A 68 -0.23 -6.71 5.27
C TRP A 68 0.35 -8.07 4.86
N PHE A 69 -0.24 -8.72 3.85
CA PHE A 69 0.34 -9.92 3.24
C PHE A 69 1.73 -9.64 2.67
N GLY A 70 1.90 -8.53 1.94
CA GLY A 70 3.21 -8.10 1.42
C GLY A 70 4.25 -7.91 2.52
N ALA A 71 3.89 -7.22 3.61
CA ALA A 71 4.79 -7.00 4.75
C ALA A 71 5.15 -8.30 5.50
N LYS A 72 4.17 -9.18 5.74
CA LYS A 72 4.41 -10.48 6.37
C LYS A 72 5.37 -11.33 5.53
N MET A 73 5.21 -11.29 4.22
CA MET A 73 6.08 -12.02 3.31
C MET A 73 7.49 -11.43 3.26
N GLU A 74 7.63 -10.11 3.21
CA GLU A 74 8.94 -9.46 3.30
C GLU A 74 9.64 -9.85 4.62
N GLY A 75 8.89 -9.91 5.73
CA GLY A 75 9.39 -10.43 7.00
C GLY A 75 9.95 -11.85 6.89
N VAL A 76 9.19 -12.78 6.29
CA VAL A 76 9.65 -14.18 6.08
C VAL A 76 10.88 -14.24 5.16
N ILE A 77 10.95 -13.39 4.14
CA ILE A 77 12.12 -13.31 3.26
C ILE A 77 13.34 -12.81 4.04
N ARG A 78 13.19 -11.75 4.84
CA ARG A 78 14.27 -11.19 5.67
C ARG A 78 14.77 -12.19 6.71
N ASP A 79 13.88 -12.98 7.31
CA ASP A 79 14.27 -14.04 8.25
C ASP A 79 15.07 -15.16 7.57
N ARG A 80 14.71 -15.52 6.33
CA ARG A 80 15.48 -16.48 5.53
C ARG A 80 16.83 -15.91 5.10
N GLU A 81 16.91 -14.61 4.85
CA GLU A 81 18.17 -13.93 4.53
C GLU A 81 19.10 -13.81 5.74
N ARG A 82 18.60 -13.71 6.98
CA ARG A 82 19.42 -13.76 8.21
C ARG A 82 20.24 -15.04 8.32
N VAL A 83 19.70 -16.18 7.87
CA VAL A 83 20.42 -17.47 7.85
C VAL A 83 21.60 -17.42 6.88
N ASN A 84 21.44 -16.76 5.73
CA ASN A 84 22.52 -16.55 4.76
C ASN A 84 23.55 -15.53 5.26
N TYR A 85 23.12 -14.49 6.00
CA TYR A 85 24.00 -13.54 6.65
C TYR A 85 24.91 -14.21 7.69
N ASN A 86 24.37 -15.12 8.51
CA ASN A 86 25.18 -15.89 9.46
C ASN A 86 26.23 -16.76 8.76
N ARG A 87 25.91 -17.31 7.58
CA ARG A 87 26.87 -18.07 6.75
C ARG A 87 27.96 -17.16 6.17
N LEU A 88 27.61 -15.95 5.73
CA LEU A 88 28.57 -14.92 5.30
C LEU A 88 29.48 -14.48 6.45
N LEU A 89 28.94 -14.31 7.66
CA LEU A 89 29.72 -13.94 8.85
C LEU A 89 30.69 -15.06 9.25
N ASN A 90 30.27 -16.32 9.13
CA ASN A 90 31.14 -17.47 9.36
C ASN A 90 32.23 -17.60 8.29
N TRP A 91 31.90 -17.29 7.03
CA TRP A 91 32.87 -17.22 5.94
C TRP A 91 33.90 -16.11 6.14
N ALA A 92 33.48 -14.92 6.60
CA ALA A 92 34.38 -13.82 6.94
C ALA A 92 35.35 -14.16 8.09
N ARG A 93 34.99 -15.11 8.96
CA ARG A 93 35.85 -15.59 10.06
C ARG A 93 36.88 -16.64 9.63
N ASN A 94 36.61 -17.42 8.58
CA ASN A 94 37.53 -18.43 8.03
C ASN A 94 37.53 -18.36 6.49
N PRO A 95 38.42 -17.54 5.89
CA PRO A 95 38.48 -17.32 4.45
C PRO A 95 39.24 -18.44 3.73
N GLU A 96 38.73 -19.68 3.79
CA GLU A 96 39.30 -20.81 3.02
C GLU A 96 38.58 -21.06 1.68
N SER A 97 37.43 -20.44 1.41
CA SER A 97 36.69 -20.66 0.15
C SER A 97 36.59 -19.43 -0.74
N ASP A 98 36.91 -19.58 -2.03
CA ASP A 98 36.88 -18.61 -3.14
C ASP A 98 35.49 -18.01 -3.49
N ALA A 99 34.49 -18.14 -2.62
CA ALA A 99 33.13 -17.69 -2.89
C ALA A 99 33.02 -16.16 -2.78
N ILE A 100 33.08 -15.48 -3.93
CA ILE A 100 32.95 -14.02 -4.06
C ILE A 100 31.63 -13.55 -3.39
N PRO A 101 31.69 -12.74 -2.31
CA PRO A 101 30.51 -12.28 -1.56
C PRO A 101 29.43 -11.63 -2.43
N THR A 102 29.85 -10.96 -3.50
CA THR A 102 29.00 -10.27 -4.48
C THR A 102 28.03 -11.21 -5.19
N GLN A 103 28.44 -12.44 -5.53
CA GLN A 103 27.57 -13.40 -6.22
C GLN A 103 26.49 -13.97 -5.28
N ILE A 104 26.81 -14.13 -3.99
CA ILE A 104 25.86 -14.60 -2.98
C ILE A 104 24.78 -13.53 -2.76
N VAL A 105 25.17 -12.26 -2.65
CA VAL A 105 24.24 -11.14 -2.51
C VAL A 105 23.37 -10.98 -3.75
N ALA A 106 23.96 -11.01 -4.96
CA ALA A 106 23.21 -10.88 -6.21
C ALA A 106 22.20 -12.04 -6.41
N ARG A 107 22.59 -13.27 -6.06
CA ARG A 107 21.69 -14.43 -6.15
C ARG A 107 20.56 -14.37 -5.11
N SER A 108 20.83 -13.85 -3.90
CA SER A 108 19.79 -13.62 -2.89
C SER A 108 18.81 -12.54 -3.35
N ALA A 109 19.32 -11.41 -3.83
CA ALA A 109 18.51 -10.31 -4.35
C ALA A 109 17.63 -10.76 -5.53
N GLY A 110 18.19 -11.53 -6.47
CA GLY A 110 17.45 -12.10 -7.59
C GLY A 110 16.37 -13.08 -7.14
N ARG A 111 16.64 -13.94 -6.16
CA ARG A 111 15.63 -14.86 -5.61
C ARG A 111 14.50 -14.09 -4.92
N THR A 112 14.85 -13.07 -4.13
CA THR A 112 13.89 -12.21 -3.44
C THR A 112 13.02 -11.46 -4.45
N PHE A 113 13.61 -10.93 -5.52
CA PHE A 113 12.87 -10.30 -6.62
C PHE A 113 11.88 -11.26 -7.28
N VAL A 114 12.33 -12.46 -7.69
CA VAL A 114 11.46 -13.44 -8.37
C VAL A 114 10.32 -13.92 -7.47
N VAL A 115 10.61 -14.19 -6.19
CA VAL A 115 9.61 -14.64 -5.22
C VAL A 115 8.60 -13.54 -4.92
N ALA A 116 9.07 -12.30 -4.69
CA ALA A 116 8.20 -11.16 -4.44
C ALA A 116 7.32 -10.86 -5.65
N TRP A 117 7.90 -10.87 -6.86
CA TRP A 117 7.18 -10.61 -8.10
C TRP A 117 6.15 -11.69 -8.42
N GLY A 118 6.53 -12.97 -8.30
CA GLY A 118 5.63 -14.10 -8.54
C GLY A 118 4.44 -14.12 -7.57
N LEU A 119 4.68 -13.90 -6.28
CA LEU A 119 3.59 -13.82 -5.30
C LEU A 119 2.73 -12.58 -5.48
N PHE A 120 3.32 -11.42 -5.79
CA PHE A 120 2.57 -10.22 -6.10
C PHE A 120 1.61 -10.47 -7.28
N TYR A 121 2.11 -11.13 -8.32
CA TYR A 121 1.32 -11.49 -9.50
C TYR A 121 0.17 -12.44 -9.16
N VAL A 122 0.46 -13.54 -8.46
CA VAL A 122 -0.56 -14.52 -8.02
C VAL A 122 -1.63 -13.85 -7.17
N SER A 123 -1.22 -13.02 -6.22
CA SER A 123 -2.17 -12.40 -5.29
C SER A 123 -3.02 -11.32 -5.98
N THR A 124 -2.45 -10.60 -6.96
CA THR A 124 -3.21 -9.66 -7.80
C THR A 124 -4.23 -10.39 -8.69
N LEU A 125 -3.85 -11.56 -9.23
CA LEU A 125 -4.78 -12.42 -9.99
C LEU A 125 -5.93 -12.92 -9.12
N VAL A 126 -5.67 -13.38 -7.89
CA VAL A 126 -6.71 -13.82 -6.95
C VAL A 126 -7.70 -12.69 -6.68
N LEU A 127 -7.20 -11.46 -6.45
CA LEU A 127 -8.04 -10.28 -6.29
C LEU A 127 -8.88 -10.01 -7.54
N TYR A 128 -8.29 -10.06 -8.73
CA TYR A 128 -9.00 -9.86 -9.99
C TYR A 128 -10.15 -10.86 -10.16
N PHE A 129 -9.90 -12.16 -9.98
CA PHE A 129 -10.94 -13.19 -10.07
C PHE A 129 -12.03 -13.01 -9.01
N THR A 130 -11.64 -12.62 -7.79
CA THR A 130 -12.61 -12.33 -6.71
C THR A 130 -13.53 -11.18 -7.09
N PHE A 131 -12.98 -10.08 -7.64
CA PHE A 131 -13.78 -8.96 -8.09
C PHE A 131 -14.70 -9.31 -9.25
N GLN A 132 -14.21 -10.09 -10.23
CA GLN A 132 -15.03 -10.54 -11.35
C GLN A 132 -16.18 -11.44 -10.87
N PHE A 133 -15.92 -12.34 -9.93
CA PHE A 133 -16.92 -13.20 -9.33
C PHE A 133 -17.99 -12.41 -8.56
N VAL A 134 -17.56 -11.47 -7.70
CA VAL A 134 -18.48 -10.61 -6.93
C VAL A 134 -19.31 -9.71 -7.84
N ALA A 135 -18.71 -9.15 -8.90
CA ALA A 135 -19.42 -8.35 -9.89
C ALA A 135 -20.46 -9.17 -10.67
N GLY A 136 -20.18 -10.44 -10.95
CA GLY A 136 -21.14 -11.37 -11.55
C GLY A 136 -22.32 -11.71 -10.63
N LEU A 137 -22.08 -11.83 -9.31
CA LEU A 137 -23.12 -12.12 -8.33
C LEU A 137 -23.96 -10.90 -7.93
N TYR A 138 -23.35 -9.72 -7.88
CA TYR A 138 -23.98 -8.52 -7.35
C TYR A 138 -23.65 -7.27 -8.19
N PRO A 139 -24.19 -7.15 -9.41
CA PRO A 139 -23.88 -6.05 -10.32
C PRO A 139 -24.29 -4.67 -9.78
N THR A 140 -25.26 -4.61 -8.87
CA THR A 140 -25.81 -3.34 -8.34
C THR A 140 -25.03 -2.74 -7.17
N LEU A 141 -24.20 -3.53 -6.46
CA LEU A 141 -23.46 -3.05 -5.28
C LEU A 141 -22.54 -1.87 -5.60
N PHE A 142 -22.00 -1.84 -6.82
CA PHE A 142 -21.06 -0.82 -7.27
C PHE A 142 -21.74 0.48 -7.73
N THR A 143 -23.05 0.46 -8.01
CA THR A 143 -23.79 1.59 -8.59
C THR A 143 -24.67 2.33 -7.58
N THR A 144 -25.05 1.67 -6.49
CA THR A 144 -26.00 2.24 -5.50
C THR A 144 -25.35 3.30 -4.62
N ILE A 145 -24.04 3.24 -4.43
CA ILE A 145 -23.33 4.11 -3.52
C ILE A 145 -22.86 5.37 -4.27
N LYS A 146 -23.37 6.54 -3.89
CA LYS A 146 -22.92 7.85 -4.40
C LYS A 146 -21.76 8.37 -3.54
N ILE A 147 -20.57 7.81 -3.69
CA ILE A 147 -19.36 8.31 -3.04
C ILE A 147 -18.62 9.22 -4.03
N SER A 148 -18.23 10.41 -3.55
CA SER A 148 -17.39 11.34 -4.29
C SER A 148 -15.96 11.34 -3.74
N TRP A 149 -14.99 11.74 -4.57
CA TRP A 149 -13.56 11.83 -4.23
C TRP A 149 -13.24 12.54 -2.90
N PRO A 150 -13.91 13.64 -2.51
CA PRO A 150 -13.67 14.28 -1.22
C PRO A 150 -13.85 13.35 -0.02
N HIS A 151 -14.82 12.42 -0.06
CA HIS A 151 -15.04 11.46 1.03
C HIS A 151 -13.85 10.51 1.18
N LEU A 152 -13.25 10.09 0.06
CA LEU A 152 -12.05 9.24 0.04
C LEU A 152 -10.84 9.98 0.62
N TRP A 153 -10.65 11.26 0.27
CA TRP A 153 -9.53 12.05 0.82
C TRP A 153 -9.68 12.33 2.30
N ILE A 154 -10.91 12.57 2.79
CA ILE A 154 -11.18 12.70 4.22
C ILE A 154 -10.83 11.39 4.94
N ALA A 155 -11.25 10.24 4.38
CA ALA A 155 -10.91 8.93 4.95
C ALA A 155 -9.39 8.67 4.98
N ALA A 156 -8.67 9.03 3.91
CA ALA A 156 -7.20 8.93 3.87
C ALA A 156 -6.52 9.83 4.91
N SER A 157 -7.02 11.06 5.07
CA SER A 157 -6.45 12.04 6.00
C SER A 157 -6.52 11.59 7.46
N ILE A 158 -7.50 10.74 7.81
CA ILE A 158 -7.59 10.14 9.16
C ILE A 158 -6.33 9.34 9.49
N GLY A 159 -5.74 8.64 8.51
CA GLY A 159 -4.48 7.91 8.69
C GLY A 159 -3.32 8.85 9.06
N GLY A 160 -3.21 9.99 8.37
CA GLY A 160 -2.25 11.04 8.72
C GLY A 160 -2.53 11.73 10.06
N LEU A 161 -3.79 11.87 10.46
CA LEU A 161 -4.16 12.42 11.78
C LEU A 161 -3.79 11.47 12.92
N MET A 162 -3.90 10.16 12.72
CA MET A 162 -3.43 9.18 13.70
C MET A 162 -1.89 9.16 13.82
N ALA A 163 -1.17 9.49 12.73
CA ALA A 163 0.29 9.66 12.70
C ALA A 163 0.82 10.67 13.70
N LEU A 164 0.07 11.75 13.90
CA LEU A 164 0.35 12.77 14.88
C LEU A 164 -0.01 12.21 16.26
N ARG A 165 0.86 11.36 16.83
CA ARG A 165 0.76 10.82 18.20
C ARG A 165 0.70 11.90 19.31
N LEU A 166 0.77 13.19 18.94
CA LEU A 166 0.48 14.33 19.80
C LEU A 166 -1.01 14.69 19.75
N LYS A 167 -1.73 14.42 20.85
CA LYS A 167 -3.12 14.90 21.05
C LYS A 167 -3.27 16.41 20.80
N GLN A 168 -2.24 17.20 21.11
CA GLN A 168 -2.24 18.66 20.93
C GLN A 168 -2.21 19.09 19.46
N ALA A 169 -1.48 18.38 18.60
CA ALA A 169 -1.43 18.68 17.16
C ALA A 169 -2.78 18.39 16.48
N ASN A 170 -3.46 17.32 16.91
CA ASN A 170 -4.80 16.99 16.43
C ASN A 170 -5.85 18.03 16.86
N ILE A 171 -5.70 18.63 18.04
CA ILE A 171 -6.58 19.73 18.49
C ILE A 171 -6.37 20.96 17.61
N VAL A 172 -5.12 21.38 17.36
CA VAL A 172 -4.81 22.56 16.53
C VAL A 172 -5.35 22.39 15.10
N LEU A 173 -5.18 21.20 14.53
CA LEU A 173 -5.64 20.89 13.18
C LEU A 173 -7.18 20.86 13.11
N THR A 174 -7.84 20.24 14.10
CA THR A 174 -9.31 20.24 14.20
C THR A 174 -9.84 21.68 14.36
N THR A 175 -9.20 22.50 15.19
CA THR A 175 -9.59 23.91 15.34
C THR A 175 -9.43 24.70 14.05
N GLY A 176 -8.34 24.46 13.29
CA GLY A 176 -8.15 25.06 11.98
C GLY A 176 -9.24 24.68 10.97
N ILE A 177 -9.59 23.39 10.91
CA ILE A 177 -10.69 22.90 10.06
C ILE A 177 -12.02 23.55 10.45
N THR A 178 -12.33 23.63 11.76
CA THR A 178 -13.57 24.27 12.21
C THR A 178 -13.61 25.76 11.88
N ILE A 179 -12.50 26.48 12.00
CA ILE A 179 -12.43 27.90 11.65
C ILE A 179 -12.66 28.10 10.15
N ILE A 180 -12.00 27.29 9.31
CA ILE A 180 -12.18 27.34 7.85
C ILE A 180 -13.63 26.97 7.47
N ALA A 181 -14.19 25.93 8.09
CA ALA A 181 -15.58 25.51 7.83
C ALA A 181 -16.57 26.60 8.23
N VAL A 182 -16.38 27.25 9.38
CA VAL A 182 -17.18 28.42 9.79
C VAL A 182 -17.01 29.57 8.81
N PHE A 183 -15.79 29.82 8.32
CA PHE A 183 -15.52 30.89 7.35
C PHE A 183 -16.20 30.65 5.98
N VAL A 184 -16.19 29.40 5.51
CA VAL A 184 -16.86 28.98 4.27
C VAL A 184 -18.39 29.08 4.40
N ILE A 185 -18.94 28.62 5.53
CA ILE A 185 -20.38 28.71 5.80
C ILE A 185 -20.84 30.17 5.99
N SER A 186 -19.96 31.02 6.53
CA SER A 186 -20.23 32.46 6.72
C SER A 186 -20.22 33.26 5.41
N GLY A 187 -20.01 32.61 4.26
CA GLY A 187 -20.18 33.24 2.95
C GLY A 187 -19.14 34.33 2.65
N CYS A 188 -17.95 34.25 3.26
CA CYS A 188 -16.84 35.10 2.86
C CYS A 188 -16.13 34.50 1.63
N PHE A 189 -16.90 34.31 0.55
CA PHE A 189 -16.49 34.08 -0.84
C PHE A 189 -17.69 34.32 -1.75
#